data_AF-A0A7Y2E2G1-F1
#
_entry.id   AF-A0A7Y2E2G1-F1
#
_cell.length_a   1.000
_cell.length_b   1.000
_cell.length_c   1.000
_cell.angle_alpha   90.00
_cell.angle_beta   90.00
_cell.angle_gamma   90.00
#
_symmetry.space_group_name_H-M   'P 1'
#
loop_
_entity.id
_entity.type
_entity.pdbx_description
1 polymer ?
#
loop_
_entity_poly.entity_id
_entity_poly.type
_entity_poly.pdbx_seq_one_letter_code
_entity_poly.pdbx_strand_id
1 'polypeptide(L)'
;MTGRSDTYGDVRRRVLAGLGLIVLEGGGSDEEGRARRERRSFDLIRFWFDVVWAPGLRYMDGFKGDRDPAREAAFRETFSDEEFLWLERFNRFLELRVDRLHDDERTQERFPAGDTWTAIVRDAANLLELLDPSGRQRLPEKKLLEAYRERPA
;
A
#
# COMPACT_ATOMS: atom_id res chain seq x y z
N MET A 1 17.34 16.65 22.54
CA MET A 1 16.21 17.38 21.91
C MET A 1 15.20 16.35 21.43
N THR A 2 13.97 16.53 21.89
CA THR A 2 12.76 15.68 21.81
C THR A 2 12.56 14.86 20.53
N GLY A 3 12.54 13.54 20.71
CA GLY A 3 12.04 12.56 19.76
C GLY A 3 10.57 12.78 19.41
N ARG A 4 10.34 13.02 18.11
CA ARG A 4 9.09 12.82 17.39
C ARG A 4 9.50 12.12 16.09
N SER A 5 8.94 11.03 15.65
CA SER A 5 7.97 10.11 16.20
C SER A 5 8.16 8.86 15.36
N ASP A 6 8.30 7.72 16.01
CA ASP A 6 8.30 6.36 15.48
C ASP A 6 6.90 6.02 14.91
N THR A 7 6.30 6.95 14.17
CA THR A 7 4.85 7.00 13.89
C THR A 7 4.38 5.88 12.98
N TYR A 8 5.32 5.15 12.36
CA TYR A 8 5.04 4.10 11.38
C TYR A 8 5.66 2.74 11.75
N GLY A 9 6.33 2.65 12.90
CA GLY A 9 7.01 1.44 13.35
C GLY A 9 8.08 0.91 12.39
N ASP A 10 8.62 -0.26 12.72
CA ASP A 10 9.51 -1.08 11.88
C ASP A 10 9.01 -1.16 10.42
N VAL A 11 9.85 -0.78 9.46
CA VAL A 11 9.54 -0.77 8.01
C VAL A 11 8.97 -2.11 7.57
N ARG A 12 9.51 -3.23 8.09
CA ARG A 12 9.01 -4.57 7.75
C ARG A 12 7.58 -4.75 8.22
N ARG A 13 7.29 -4.38 9.47
CA ARG A 13 5.93 -4.46 10.02
C ARG A 13 4.95 -3.64 9.18
N ARG A 14 5.34 -2.43 8.76
CA ARG A 14 4.51 -1.57 7.91
C ARG A 14 4.19 -2.20 6.56
N VAL A 15 5.19 -2.81 5.91
CA VAL A 15 5.01 -3.52 4.64
C VAL A 15 4.05 -4.69 4.81
N LEU A 16 4.27 -5.53 5.82
CA LEU A 16 3.39 -6.68 6.08
C LEU A 16 1.97 -6.25 6.42
N ALA A 17 1.80 -5.18 7.19
CA ALA A 17 0.49 -4.60 7.49
C ALA A 17 -0.20 -4.06 6.22
N GLY A 18 0.52 -3.34 5.36
CA GLY A 18 0.00 -2.84 4.09
C GLY A 18 -0.48 -3.95 3.16
N LEU A 19 0.34 -5.00 2.99
CA LEU A 19 -0.04 -6.20 2.24
C LEU A 19 -1.25 -6.89 2.86
N GLY A 20 -1.26 -7.06 4.19
CA GLY A 20 -2.36 -7.67 4.92
C GLY A 20 -3.68 -6.91 4.76
N LEU A 21 -3.65 -5.58 4.73
CA LEU A 21 -4.83 -4.75 4.50
C LEU A 21 -5.38 -4.92 3.07
N ILE A 22 -4.51 -4.96 2.06
CA ILE A 22 -4.90 -5.23 0.67
C ILE A 22 -5.59 -6.60 0.57
N VAL A 23 -5.00 -7.63 1.19
CA VAL A 23 -5.55 -8.99 1.19
C VAL A 23 -6.91 -9.05 1.91
N LEU A 24 -7.02 -8.41 3.08
CA LEU A 24 -8.26 -8.37 3.86
C LEU A 24 -9.42 -7.75 3.06
N GLU A 25 -9.15 -6.65 2.35
CA GLU A 25 -10.17 -5.93 1.58
C GLU A 25 -10.56 -6.68 0.29
N GLY A 26 -9.68 -7.56 -0.21
CA GLY A 26 -10.02 -8.52 -1.25
C GLY A 26 -11.03 -9.59 -0.82
N GLY A 27 -11.19 -9.83 0.48
CA GLY A 27 -12.12 -10.82 1.05
C GLY A 27 -13.46 -10.27 1.54
N GLY A 28 -13.73 -8.97 1.37
CA GLY A 28 -14.98 -8.33 1.82
C GLY A 28 -16.21 -8.85 1.05
N SER A 29 -17.32 -9.06 1.77
CA SER A 29 -18.57 -9.56 1.18
C SER A 29 -19.20 -8.56 0.19
N ASP A 30 -19.96 -9.09 -0.77
CA ASP A 30 -20.71 -8.34 -1.80
C ASP A 30 -21.79 -7.39 -1.26
N GLU A 31 -21.98 -7.32 0.06
CA GLU A 31 -22.95 -6.42 0.69
C GLU A 31 -22.53 -4.94 0.58
N GLU A 32 -21.26 -4.67 0.30
CA GLU A 32 -20.78 -3.31 0.04
C GLU A 32 -20.95 -2.93 -1.44
N GLY A 33 -21.78 -1.91 -1.68
CA GLY A 33 -22.01 -1.37 -3.02
C GLY A 33 -20.70 -1.03 -3.75
N ARG A 34 -20.65 -1.30 -5.06
CA ARG A 34 -19.46 -1.17 -5.93
C ARG A 34 -18.65 0.13 -5.72
N ALA A 35 -19.32 1.28 -5.67
CA ALA A 35 -18.64 2.57 -5.51
C ALA A 35 -17.94 2.76 -4.16
N ARG A 36 -18.34 2.00 -3.12
CA ARG A 36 -17.64 1.99 -1.83
C ARG A 36 -16.37 1.15 -1.93
N ARG A 37 -16.44 -0.02 -2.58
CA ARG A 37 -15.28 -0.88 -2.82
C ARG A 37 -14.22 -0.18 -3.66
N GLU A 38 -14.62 0.46 -4.74
CA GLU A 38 -13.70 1.20 -5.62
C GLU A 38 -12.95 2.31 -4.86
N ARG A 39 -13.62 3.02 -3.96
CA ARG A 39 -13.00 4.01 -3.08
C ARG A 39 -12.04 3.40 -2.07
N ARG A 40 -12.41 2.29 -1.45
CA ARG A 40 -11.51 1.59 -0.52
C ARG A 40 -10.26 1.06 -1.22
N SER A 41 -10.41 0.47 -2.39
CA SER A 41 -9.28 0.05 -3.22
C SER A 41 -8.38 1.25 -3.53
N PHE A 42 -8.96 2.39 -3.91
CA PHE A 42 -8.20 3.62 -4.13
C PHE A 42 -7.43 4.07 -2.89
N ASP A 43 -8.10 4.15 -1.72
CA ASP A 43 -7.48 4.51 -0.44
C ASP A 43 -6.29 3.60 -0.10
N LEU A 44 -6.42 2.29 -0.32
CA LEU A 44 -5.38 1.31 -0.02
C LEU A 44 -4.18 1.46 -0.94
N ILE A 45 -4.42 1.70 -2.24
CA ILE A 45 -3.34 1.97 -3.19
C ILE A 45 -2.64 3.28 -2.84
N ARG A 46 -3.40 4.32 -2.51
CA ARG A 46 -2.85 5.60 -2.04
C ARG A 46 -2.02 5.41 -0.76
N PHE A 47 -2.56 4.70 0.23
CA PHE A 47 -1.86 4.34 1.47
C PHE A 47 -0.57 3.57 1.20
N TRP A 48 -0.59 2.62 0.26
CA TRP A 48 0.60 1.88 -0.14
C TRP A 48 1.71 2.82 -0.61
N PHE A 49 1.40 3.74 -1.52
CA PHE A 49 2.40 4.68 -2.04
C PHE A 49 2.85 5.71 -0.99
N ASP A 50 1.90 6.32 -0.29
CA ASP A 50 2.17 7.46 0.60
C ASP A 50 2.83 7.02 1.92
N VAL A 51 2.54 5.80 2.39
CA VAL A 51 2.94 5.31 3.72
C VAL A 51 3.84 4.09 3.64
N VAL A 52 3.52 3.10 2.81
CA VAL A 52 4.18 1.78 2.86
C VAL A 52 5.48 1.74 2.06
N TRP A 53 5.40 2.01 0.75
CA TRP A 53 6.47 1.80 -0.23
C TRP A 53 7.60 2.82 -0.12
N ALA A 54 7.29 4.12 -0.01
CA ALA A 54 8.31 5.15 0.06
C ALA A 54 7.73 6.48 0.58
N PRO A 55 8.07 6.92 1.81
CA PRO A 55 7.53 8.16 2.36
C PRO A 55 8.17 9.40 1.69
N GLY A 56 7.61 9.81 0.55
CA GLY A 56 8.01 10.97 -0.26
C GLY A 56 7.23 11.14 -1.57
N LEU A 57 6.54 10.09 -2.05
CA LEU A 57 5.75 10.13 -3.28
C LEU A 57 4.26 10.33 -2.97
N ARG A 58 3.62 11.40 -3.48
CA ARG A 58 2.15 11.53 -3.54
C ARG A 58 1.65 11.04 -4.90
N TYR A 59 1.72 9.72 -5.12
CA TYR A 59 1.57 9.12 -6.46
C TYR A 59 0.20 9.39 -7.11
N MET A 60 -0.85 9.51 -6.27
CA MET A 60 -2.23 9.69 -6.73
C MET A 60 -2.64 11.17 -6.91
N ASP A 61 -1.84 12.11 -6.40
CA ASP A 61 -2.12 13.56 -6.50
C ASP A 61 -1.39 14.22 -7.70
N GLY A 62 -0.94 13.44 -8.68
CA GLY A 62 -0.27 13.93 -9.89
C GLY A 62 1.20 14.32 -9.72
N PHE A 63 1.75 14.22 -8.51
CA PHE A 63 3.17 14.49 -8.22
C PHE A 63 3.90 13.18 -7.91
N LYS A 64 4.66 12.66 -8.89
CA LYS A 64 5.75 11.71 -8.60
C LYS A 64 6.84 12.51 -7.86
N GLY A 65 6.63 12.74 -6.57
CA GLY A 65 7.45 13.59 -5.71
C GLY A 65 8.90 13.14 -5.54
N ASP A 66 9.76 14.06 -5.11
CA ASP A 66 11.16 13.80 -4.84
C ASP A 66 11.32 12.71 -3.75
N ARG A 67 12.15 11.71 -4.02
CA ARG A 67 12.45 10.64 -3.06
C ARG A 67 13.30 11.21 -1.94
N ASP A 68 12.94 10.94 -0.68
CA ASP A 68 13.83 11.16 0.47
C ASP A 68 14.91 10.04 0.46
N PRO A 69 16.18 10.35 0.12
CA PRO A 69 17.20 9.33 -0.06
C PRO A 69 17.51 8.56 1.22
N ALA A 70 17.35 9.20 2.39
CA ALA A 70 17.61 8.56 3.67
C ALA A 70 16.52 7.54 4.01
N ARG A 71 15.26 7.83 3.68
CA ARG A 71 14.14 6.89 3.85
C ARG A 71 14.18 5.74 2.87
N GLU A 72 14.60 6.00 1.63
CA GLU A 72 14.81 4.96 0.62
C GLU A 72 15.93 4.00 1.04
N ALA A 73 17.06 4.53 1.56
CA ALA A 73 18.14 3.71 2.09
C ALA A 73 17.67 2.82 3.25
N ALA A 74 17.00 3.40 4.25
CA ALA A 74 16.46 2.66 5.39
C ALA A 74 15.45 1.57 4.98
N PHE A 75 14.62 1.84 3.96
CA PHE A 75 13.72 0.84 3.42
C PHE A 75 14.48 -0.33 2.80
N ARG A 76 15.46 -0.03 1.92
CA ARG A 76 16.27 -1.06 1.27
C ARG A 76 17.07 -1.90 2.27
N GLU A 77 17.66 -1.28 3.29
CA GLU A 77 18.43 -1.96 4.32
C GLU A 77 17.60 -2.91 5.21
N THR A 78 16.27 -2.75 5.23
CA THR A 78 15.36 -3.62 6.02
C THR A 78 15.11 -4.99 5.38
N PHE A 79 15.34 -5.10 4.07
CA PHE A 79 15.02 -6.29 3.28
C PHE A 79 16.28 -6.88 2.67
N SER A 80 16.29 -8.20 2.45
CA SER A 80 17.31 -8.81 1.60
C SER A 80 17.17 -8.31 0.16
N ASP A 81 18.22 -8.46 -0.65
CA ASP A 81 18.15 -8.09 -2.08
C ASP A 81 17.01 -8.81 -2.81
N GLU A 82 16.75 -10.08 -2.46
CA GLU A 82 15.67 -10.88 -3.03
C GLU A 82 14.28 -10.37 -2.61
N GLU A 83 14.08 -10.12 -1.32
CA GLU A 83 12.84 -9.57 -0.79
C GLU A 83 12.54 -8.19 -1.40
N PHE A 84 13.57 -7.34 -1.50
CA PHE A 84 13.46 -6.02 -2.11
C PHE A 84 13.08 -6.11 -3.58
N LEU A 85 13.63 -7.06 -4.35
CA LEU A 85 13.25 -7.28 -5.74
C LEU A 85 11.78 -7.72 -5.91
N TRP A 86 11.26 -8.56 -5.02
CA TRP A 86 9.84 -8.94 -5.05
C TRP A 86 8.94 -7.75 -4.75
N LEU A 87 9.32 -6.98 -3.73
CA LEU A 87 8.69 -5.75 -3.31
C LEU A 87 8.67 -4.71 -4.45
N GLU A 88 9.79 -4.53 -5.15
CA GLU A 88 9.91 -3.62 -6.29
C GLU A 88 9.02 -4.05 -7.46
N ARG A 89 8.98 -5.36 -7.76
CA ARG A 89 8.08 -5.90 -8.81
C ARG A 89 6.62 -5.63 -8.48
N PHE A 90 6.21 -5.87 -7.23
CA PHE A 90 4.85 -5.58 -6.79
C PHE A 90 4.54 -4.08 -6.89
N ASN A 91 5.45 -3.21 -6.44
CA ASN A 91 5.24 -1.77 -6.57
C ASN A 91 5.12 -1.32 -8.02
N ARG A 92 6.04 -1.74 -8.91
CA ARG A 92 5.96 -1.43 -10.34
C ARG A 92 4.66 -1.92 -10.96
N PHE A 93 4.15 -3.06 -10.52
CA PHE A 93 2.84 -3.54 -10.94
C PHE A 93 1.72 -2.56 -10.53
N LEU A 94 1.72 -2.06 -9.29
CA LEU A 94 0.77 -1.05 -8.85
C LEU A 94 0.90 0.26 -9.64
N GLU A 95 2.12 0.74 -9.87
CA GLU A 95 2.40 1.95 -10.66
C GLU A 95 1.77 1.85 -12.05
N LEU A 96 1.97 0.73 -12.74
CA LEU A 96 1.39 0.50 -14.07
C LEU A 96 -0.14 0.49 -14.06
N ARG A 97 -0.79 0.08 -12.96
CA ARG A 97 -2.25 0.10 -12.85
C ARG A 97 -2.77 1.49 -12.54
N VAL A 98 -2.10 2.24 -11.67
CA VAL A 98 -2.42 3.64 -11.39
C VAL A 98 -2.25 4.50 -12.64
N ASP A 99 -1.16 4.30 -13.39
CA ASP A 99 -0.89 5.02 -14.64
C ASP A 99 -1.95 4.77 -15.72
N ARG A 100 -2.76 3.71 -15.59
CA ARG A 100 -3.89 3.40 -16.48
C ARG A 100 -5.24 3.96 -16.00
N LEU A 101 -5.33 4.51 -14.79
CA LEU A 101 -6.56 5.14 -14.32
C LEU A 101 -6.85 6.39 -15.15
N HIS A 102 -8.08 6.50 -15.62
CA HIS A 102 -8.59 7.69 -16.29
C HIS A 102 -8.66 8.88 -15.32
N ASP A 103 -8.59 10.10 -15.84
CA ASP A 103 -8.65 11.33 -15.03
C ASP A 103 -9.93 11.41 -14.20
N ASP A 104 -11.06 10.91 -14.72
CA ASP A 104 -12.33 10.83 -13.99
C ASP A 104 -12.25 9.87 -12.80
N GLU A 105 -11.55 8.74 -12.94
CA GLU A 105 -11.36 7.76 -11.86
C GLU A 105 -10.45 8.34 -10.77
N ARG A 106 -9.39 9.05 -11.18
CA ARG A 106 -8.50 9.76 -10.25
C ARG A 106 -9.23 10.86 -9.50
N THR A 107 -9.99 11.70 -10.21
CA THR A 107 -10.75 12.81 -9.63
C THR A 107 -11.86 12.33 -8.69
N GLN A 108 -12.47 11.18 -8.99
CA GLN A 108 -13.50 10.59 -8.14
C GLN A 108 -12.95 9.69 -7.02
N GLU A 109 -11.62 9.56 -6.92
CA GLU A 109 -10.93 8.69 -5.97
C GLU A 109 -11.40 7.24 -6.06
N ARG A 110 -11.47 6.71 -7.28
CA ARG A 110 -11.93 5.35 -7.56
C ARG A 110 -10.85 4.53 -8.23
N PHE A 111 -10.72 3.31 -7.73
CA PHE A 111 -9.91 2.28 -8.36
C PHE A 111 -10.84 1.13 -8.78
N PRO A 112 -10.85 0.70 -10.05
CA PRO A 112 -11.75 -0.33 -10.53
C PRO A 112 -11.66 -1.64 -9.72
N ALA A 113 -12.75 -1.97 -9.02
CA ALA A 113 -12.87 -3.19 -8.20
C ALA A 113 -13.24 -4.43 -9.05
N GLY A 114 -12.48 -4.66 -10.13
CA GLY A 114 -12.61 -5.80 -11.05
C GLY A 114 -11.36 -6.68 -11.09
N ASP A 115 -11.10 -7.34 -12.22
CA ASP A 115 -9.96 -8.27 -12.39
C ASP A 115 -8.61 -7.68 -11.99
N THR A 116 -8.43 -6.37 -12.20
CA THR A 116 -7.22 -5.65 -11.77
C THR A 116 -7.04 -5.71 -10.25
N TRP A 117 -8.09 -5.44 -9.48
CA TRP A 117 -8.03 -5.49 -8.02
C TRP A 117 -7.81 -6.93 -7.53
N THR A 118 -8.49 -7.91 -8.13
CA THR A 118 -8.29 -9.33 -7.81
C THR A 118 -6.84 -9.78 -8.03
N ALA A 119 -6.20 -9.32 -9.11
CA ALA A 119 -4.79 -9.60 -9.36
C ALA A 119 -3.87 -8.95 -8.31
N ILE A 120 -4.15 -7.71 -7.92
CA ILE A 120 -3.41 -7.01 -6.84
C ILE A 120 -3.52 -7.76 -5.51
N VAL A 121 -4.74 -8.17 -5.14
CA VAL A 121 -4.99 -8.93 -3.91
C VAL A 121 -4.21 -10.25 -3.91
N ARG A 122 -4.22 -10.98 -5.03
CA ARG A 122 -3.48 -12.24 -5.15
C ARG A 122 -1.97 -12.04 -5.04
N ASP A 123 -1.44 -11.04 -5.73
CA ASP A 123 0.00 -10.77 -5.69
C ASP A 123 0.43 -10.29 -4.29
N ALA A 124 -0.41 -9.51 -3.60
CA ALA A 124 -0.19 -9.12 -2.22
C ALA A 124 -0.20 -10.32 -1.26
N ALA A 125 -1.12 -11.29 -1.46
CA ALA A 125 -1.16 -12.52 -0.66
C ALA A 125 0.10 -13.36 -0.87
N ASN A 126 0.52 -13.56 -2.13
CA ASN A 126 1.76 -14.28 -2.45
C ASN A 126 2.98 -13.59 -1.81
N LEU A 127 3.07 -12.27 -1.91
CA LEU A 127 4.18 -11.52 -1.34
C LEU A 127 4.18 -11.59 0.20
N LEU A 128 3.00 -11.56 0.83
CA LEU A 128 2.87 -11.73 2.27
C LEU A 128 3.35 -13.12 2.73
N GLU A 129 3.05 -14.17 1.98
CA GLU A 129 3.55 -15.53 2.24
C GLU A 129 5.06 -15.66 2.07
N LEU A 130 5.65 -14.96 1.10
CA LEU A 130 7.10 -14.93 0.89
C LEU A 130 7.85 -14.18 2.00
N LEU A 131 7.32 -13.03 2.43
CA LEU A 131 7.96 -12.17 3.43
C LEU A 131 7.71 -12.61 4.88
N ASP A 132 6.58 -13.28 5.15
CA ASP A 132 6.28 -13.90 6.45
C ASP A 132 5.60 -15.27 6.26
N PRO A 133 6.38 -16.32 5.91
CA PRO A 133 5.86 -17.68 5.74
C PRO A 133 5.23 -18.25 7.01
N SER A 134 5.69 -17.76 8.17
CA SER A 134 5.25 -18.21 9.48
C SER A 134 3.92 -17.60 9.93
N GLY A 135 3.46 -16.55 9.24
CA GLY A 135 2.27 -15.79 9.57
C GLY A 135 2.29 -15.08 10.93
N ARG A 136 3.47 -14.95 11.55
CA ARG A 136 3.62 -14.41 12.92
C ARG A 136 3.39 -12.91 13.00
N GLN A 137 3.50 -12.19 11.89
CA GLN A 137 3.30 -10.75 11.79
C GLN A 137 2.01 -10.38 11.07
N ARG A 138 1.11 -11.36 10.82
CA ARG A 138 -0.23 -11.14 10.25
C ARG A 138 -1.14 -10.48 11.31
N LEU A 139 -0.95 -9.20 11.57
CA LEU A 139 -1.88 -8.42 12.38
C LEU A 139 -2.53 -7.32 11.53
N PRO A 140 -3.86 -7.17 11.61
CA PRO A 140 -4.53 -6.06 10.98
C PRO A 140 -4.32 -4.83 11.84
N GLU A 141 -3.31 -4.01 11.53
CA GLU A 141 -3.31 -2.64 12.00
C GLU A 141 -4.34 -1.85 11.17
N LYS A 142 -5.64 -2.16 11.33
CA LYS A 142 -6.74 -1.29 10.85
C LYS A 142 -6.51 0.16 11.31
N LYS A 143 -5.90 0.32 12.48
CA LYS A 143 -5.43 1.59 13.05
C LYS A 143 -4.45 2.35 12.15
N LEU A 144 -3.59 1.69 11.38
CA LEU A 144 -2.66 2.36 10.44
C LEU A 144 -3.43 3.02 9.30
N LEU A 145 -4.42 2.33 8.74
CA LEU A 145 -5.26 2.87 7.67
C LEU A 145 -6.23 3.93 8.19
N GLU A 146 -6.81 3.72 9.38
CA GLU A 146 -7.67 4.71 10.05
C GLU A 146 -6.89 5.98 10.37
N ALA A 147 -5.70 5.88 10.97
CA ALA A 147 -4.83 7.02 11.24
C ALA A 147 -4.38 7.74 9.96
N TYR A 148 -4.22 6.99 8.85
CA TYR A 148 -3.94 7.59 7.55
C TYR A 148 -5.14 8.39 7.00
N ARG A 149 -6.36 7.83 7.07
CA ARG A 149 -7.59 8.50 6.62
C ARG A 149 -7.91 9.78 7.39
N GLU A 150 -7.46 9.88 8.64
CA GLU A 150 -7.64 11.07 9.48
C GLU A 150 -6.64 12.20 9.15
N ARG A 151 -5.63 11.97 8.29
CA ARG A 151 -4.70 13.03 7.90
C ARG A 151 -5.36 14.00 6.91
N PRO A 152 -5.25 15.33 7.13
CA PRO A 152 -5.62 16.30 6.11
C PRO A 152 -4.70 16.16 4.89
N ALA A 153 -5.29 16.26 3.70
CA ALA A 153 -4.61 16.18 2.40
C ALA A 153 -3.49 17.24 2.22
#